data_AF-R7IQU0-F1
#
_entry.id   AF-R7IQU0-F1
#
_cell.length_a   1.000
_cell.length_b   1.000
_cell.length_c   1.000
_cell.angle_alpha   90.00
_cell.angle_beta   90.00
_cell.angle_gamma   90.00
#
_symmetry.space_group_name_H-M   'P 1'
#
loop_
_entity.id
_entity.type
_entity.pdbx_description
1 polymer ?
#
loop_
_entity_poly.entity_id
_entity_poly.type
_entity_poly.pdbx_seq_one_letter_code
_entity_poly.pdbx_strand_id
1 'polypeptide(L)'
;MVNSYDKVVKRLVEYRKRLGWSQEKMCRKLNLSQSYYSRLESGRNVISYEALELLMQCDCDIDLLITGYERRETVLDLLFQQCITEKRAEFLIYMAWVIRNGAELDLSDCFQEIDILQYKLENKEKKNSVWERIRRSCGLTQEKMAEVLDINIKKYREIEKCNRTADAMILLNLYNRLHYHPTLLFEQYESYMQIFNHIWLELPQDCCNRMVRMIKTGLGYLNCTDKDNVKEKTGY
;
A
#
# COMPACT_ATOMS: atom_id res chain seq x y z
N MET A 1 -16.90 20.98 -13.65
CA MET A 1 -16.36 19.65 -13.28
C MET A 1 -15.18 19.90 -12.35
N VAL A 2 -15.29 19.54 -11.07
CA VAL A 2 -14.13 19.51 -10.17
C VAL A 2 -13.24 18.37 -10.67
N ASN A 3 -11.98 18.66 -11.02
CA ASN A 3 -11.07 17.63 -11.51
C ASN A 3 -10.88 16.61 -10.37
N SER A 4 -10.94 15.30 -10.66
CA SER A 4 -10.78 14.24 -9.65
C SER A 4 -9.51 14.46 -8.80
N TYR A 5 -8.46 15.02 -9.44
CA TYR A 5 -7.21 15.35 -8.80
C TYR A 5 -7.25 16.55 -7.85
N ASP A 6 -8.19 17.49 -8.02
CA ASP A 6 -8.36 18.62 -7.08
C ASP A 6 -8.69 18.11 -5.66
N LYS A 7 -9.35 16.95 -5.56
CA LYS A 7 -9.62 16.30 -4.27
C LYS A 7 -8.34 15.81 -3.60
N VAL A 8 -7.39 15.27 -4.36
CA VAL A 8 -6.07 14.87 -3.85
C VAL A 8 -5.32 16.10 -3.34
N VAL A 9 -5.34 17.20 -4.10
CA VAL A 9 -4.70 18.46 -3.71
C VAL A 9 -5.33 19.03 -2.42
N LYS A 10 -6.66 19.01 -2.30
CA LYS A 10 -7.35 19.43 -1.07
C LYS A 10 -6.93 18.59 0.13
N ARG A 11 -6.87 17.26 -0.01
CA ARG A 11 -6.43 16.38 1.07
C ARG A 11 -4.97 16.60 1.46
N LEU A 12 -4.09 16.93 0.51
CA LEU A 12 -2.71 17.32 0.83
C LEU A 12 -2.66 18.57 1.74
N VAL A 13 -3.46 19.59 1.40
CA VAL A 13 -3.56 20.83 2.18
C VAL A 13 -4.15 20.56 3.57
N GLU A 14 -5.21 19.75 3.64
CA GLU A 14 -5.85 19.34 4.90
C GLU A 14 -4.90 18.54 5.80
N TYR A 15 -4.16 17.60 5.21
CA TYR A 15 -3.13 16.82 5.90
C TYR A 15 -2.08 17.73 6.55
N ARG A 16 -1.50 18.67 5.78
CA ARG A 16 -0.53 19.63 6.34
C ARG A 16 -1.15 20.49 7.46
N LYS A 17 -2.38 20.97 7.27
CA LYS A 17 -3.09 21.78 8.26
C LYS A 17 -3.38 21.00 9.54
N ARG A 18 -3.72 19.71 9.45
CA ARG A 18 -3.93 18.82 10.60
C ARG A 18 -2.67 18.66 11.45
N LEU A 19 -1.50 18.67 10.82
CA LEU A 19 -0.21 18.68 11.54
C LEU A 19 0.10 20.04 12.20
N GLY A 20 -0.68 21.08 11.90
CA GLY A 20 -0.43 22.46 12.35
C GLY A 20 0.81 23.08 11.70
N TRP A 21 1.21 22.62 10.51
CA TRP A 21 2.46 23.04 9.88
C TRP A 21 2.23 24.11 8.80
N SER A 22 3.13 25.08 8.73
CA SER A 22 3.23 25.97 7.56
C SER A 22 3.76 25.20 6.34
N GLN A 23 3.54 25.72 5.13
CA GLN A 23 4.18 25.16 3.93
C GLN A 23 5.71 25.12 4.09
N GLU A 24 6.30 26.16 4.70
CA GLU A 24 7.75 26.22 4.94
C GLU A 24 8.24 25.10 5.88
N LYS A 25 7.51 24.85 6.98
CA LYS A 25 7.85 23.74 7.88
C LYS A 25 7.72 22.39 7.17
N MET A 26 6.69 22.22 6.35
CA MET A 26 6.49 21.01 5.55
C MET A 26 7.64 20.79 4.56
N CYS A 27 8.04 21.84 3.83
CA CYS A 27 9.17 21.80 2.90
C CYS A 27 10.47 21.38 3.57
N ARG A 28 10.76 21.94 4.76
CA ARG A 28 11.94 21.55 5.55
C ARG A 28 11.89 20.08 5.97
N LYS A 29 10.70 19.56 6.32
CA LYS A 29 10.51 18.15 6.70
C LYS A 29 10.67 17.19 5.53
N LEU A 30 10.14 17.55 4.36
CA LEU A 30 10.22 16.75 3.14
C LEU A 30 11.53 16.97 2.36
N ASN A 31 12.40 17.90 2.79
CA ASN A 31 13.56 18.35 2.02
C ASN A 31 13.20 18.82 0.58
N LEU A 32 12.11 19.58 0.45
CA LEU A 32 11.62 20.14 -0.82
C LEU A 32 11.78 21.66 -0.84
N SER A 33 11.84 22.25 -2.04
CA SER A 33 11.78 23.70 -2.15
C SER A 33 10.37 24.23 -1.90
N GLN A 34 10.28 25.41 -1.26
CA GLN A 34 9.01 26.11 -1.02
C GLN A 34 8.22 26.34 -2.30
N SER A 35 8.91 26.70 -3.39
CA SER A 35 8.27 26.93 -4.69
C SER A 35 7.67 25.67 -5.29
N TYR A 36 8.34 24.51 -5.14
CA TYR A 36 7.82 23.23 -5.61
C TYR A 36 6.59 22.81 -4.80
N TYR A 37 6.67 22.84 -3.46
CA TYR A 37 5.55 22.42 -2.61
C TYR A 37 4.32 23.32 -2.78
N SER A 38 4.50 24.63 -2.94
CA SER A 38 3.40 25.55 -3.25
C SER A 38 2.71 25.20 -4.59
N ARG A 39 3.46 24.71 -5.59
CA ARG A 39 2.87 24.21 -6.85
C ARG A 39 2.10 22.91 -6.66
N LEU A 40 2.48 22.05 -5.72
CA LEU A 40 1.70 20.86 -5.34
C LEU A 40 0.36 21.24 -4.71
N GLU A 41 0.36 22.11 -3.69
CA GLU A 41 -0.86 22.54 -3.00
C GLU A 41 -1.79 23.43 -3.84
N SER A 42 -1.29 23.98 -4.96
CA SER A 42 -2.11 24.70 -5.93
C SER A 42 -2.55 23.83 -7.12
N GLY A 43 -2.17 22.55 -7.15
CA GLY A 43 -2.48 21.63 -8.25
C GLY A 43 -1.75 21.94 -9.57
N ARG A 44 -0.83 22.91 -9.57
CA ARG A 44 -0.03 23.25 -10.76
C ARG A 44 0.96 22.15 -11.12
N ASN A 45 1.41 21.39 -10.12
CA ASN A 45 2.23 20.21 -10.30
C ASN A 45 1.51 18.97 -9.76
N VAL A 46 1.57 17.87 -10.52
CA VAL A 46 1.19 16.54 -10.01
C VAL A 46 2.26 16.08 -9.01
N ILE A 47 1.83 15.46 -7.91
CA ILE A 47 2.72 14.93 -6.87
C ILE A 47 3.46 13.73 -7.49
N SER A 48 4.80 13.78 -7.50
CA SER A 48 5.61 12.69 -8.01
C SER A 48 5.65 11.52 -7.02
N TYR A 49 6.10 10.36 -7.48
CA TYR A 49 6.28 9.19 -6.63
C TYR A 49 7.22 9.46 -5.45
N GLU A 50 8.34 10.15 -5.71
CA GLU A 50 9.35 10.47 -4.70
C GLU A 50 8.77 11.44 -3.64
N ALA A 51 7.91 12.38 -4.06
CA ALA A 51 7.20 13.25 -3.13
C ALA A 51 6.16 12.46 -2.28
N LEU A 52 5.52 11.43 -2.84
CA LEU A 52 4.65 10.53 -2.08
C LEU A 52 5.44 9.71 -1.06
N GLU A 53 6.61 9.19 -1.41
CA GLU A 53 7.49 8.48 -0.46
C GLU A 53 7.92 9.38 0.71
N LEU A 54 8.28 10.63 0.43
CA LEU A 54 8.63 11.60 1.49
C LEU A 54 7.42 11.91 2.39
N LEU A 55 6.21 11.96 1.82
CA LEU A 55 4.98 12.13 2.59
C LEU A 55 4.71 10.91 3.48
N MET A 56 4.94 9.68 2.99
CA MET A 56 4.82 8.44 3.77
C MET A 56 5.77 8.43 4.98
N GLN A 57 7.00 8.91 4.80
CA GLN A 57 7.97 9.06 5.89
C GLN A 57 7.54 10.08 6.95
N CYS A 58 6.54 10.91 6.66
CA CYS A 58 5.93 11.84 7.61
C CYS A 58 4.60 11.31 8.20
N ASP A 59 4.32 10.01 8.10
CA ASP A 59 3.07 9.37 8.51
C ASP A 59 1.83 9.82 7.71
N CYS A 60 2.03 10.25 6.45
CA CYS A 60 0.92 10.49 5.54
C CYS A 60 0.37 9.15 5.05
N ASP A 61 -0.91 8.89 5.31
CA ASP A 61 -1.65 7.81 4.66
C ASP A 61 -1.85 8.15 3.17
N ILE A 62 -1.13 7.45 2.30
CA ILE A 62 -1.19 7.66 0.84
C ILE A 62 -2.48 7.14 0.25
N ASP A 63 -3.05 6.07 0.78
CA ASP A 63 -4.33 5.57 0.31
C ASP A 63 -5.42 6.60 0.62
N LEU A 64 -5.44 7.18 1.82
CA LEU A 64 -6.33 8.31 2.15
C LEU A 64 -6.06 9.53 1.24
N LEU A 65 -4.80 9.91 1.07
CA LEU A 65 -4.43 11.07 0.24
C LEU A 65 -4.94 10.92 -1.20
N ILE A 66 -4.74 9.75 -1.81
CA ILE A 66 -5.07 9.48 -3.21
C ILE A 66 -6.55 9.14 -3.38
N THR A 67 -7.07 8.21 -2.59
CA THR A 67 -8.42 7.65 -2.79
C THR A 67 -9.49 8.45 -2.05
N GLY A 68 -9.16 9.03 -0.90
CA GLY A 68 -10.10 9.67 0.02
C GLY A 68 -10.79 8.72 0.99
N TYR A 69 -10.42 7.43 0.98
CA TYR A 69 -10.93 6.46 1.94
C TYR A 69 -9.97 6.30 3.12
N GLU A 70 -10.49 6.44 4.33
CA GLU A 70 -9.72 6.24 5.55
C GLU A 70 -9.48 4.76 5.80
N ARG A 71 -8.29 4.43 6.29
CA ARG A 71 -8.04 3.11 6.87
C ARG A 71 -8.91 2.91 8.08
N ARG A 72 -9.66 1.81 8.06
CA ARG A 72 -10.34 1.29 9.25
C ARG A 72 -9.45 0.25 9.90
N GLU A 73 -9.06 0.51 11.14
CA GLU A 73 -8.28 -0.45 11.91
C GLU A 73 -9.15 -1.62 12.34
N THR A 74 -8.57 -2.81 12.33
CA THR A 74 -9.21 -4.06 12.75
C THR A 74 -8.33 -4.78 13.78
N VAL A 75 -8.78 -5.96 14.19
CA VAL A 75 -7.96 -6.86 15.03
C VAL A 75 -6.62 -7.21 14.35
N LEU A 76 -6.54 -7.15 13.02
CA LEU A 76 -5.32 -7.47 12.29
C LEU A 76 -4.20 -6.45 12.56
N ASP A 77 -4.51 -5.15 12.70
CA ASP A 77 -3.53 -4.13 13.04
C ASP A 77 -2.89 -4.40 14.40
N LEU A 78 -3.71 -4.76 15.40
CA LEU A 78 -3.24 -5.10 16.73
C LEU A 78 -2.30 -6.31 16.72
N LEU A 79 -2.62 -7.33 15.90
CA LEU A 79 -1.76 -8.51 15.73
C LEU A 79 -0.47 -8.17 14.99
N PHE A 80 -0.54 -7.31 13.97
CA PHE A 80 0.62 -6.84 13.22
C PHE A 80 1.58 -6.02 14.09
N GLN A 81 1.05 -5.16 14.97
CA GLN A 81 1.86 -4.39 15.92
C GLN A 81 2.59 -5.28 16.94
N GLN A 82 2.04 -6.45 17.26
CA GLN A 82 2.69 -7.44 18.13
C GLN A 82 3.77 -8.26 17.41
N CYS A 83 3.84 -8.20 16.09
CA CYS A 83 4.89 -8.86 15.31
C CYS A 83 6.19 -8.07 15.40
N ILE A 84 7.27 -8.76 15.72
CA ILE A 84 8.61 -8.18 15.69
C ILE A 84 8.97 -7.72 14.27
N THR A 85 9.70 -6.59 14.18
CA THR A 85 9.93 -5.85 12.94
C THR A 85 10.53 -6.73 11.84
N GLU A 86 11.46 -7.60 12.20
CA GLU A 86 12.21 -8.48 11.31
C GLU A 86 11.34 -9.55 10.65
N LYS A 87 10.21 -9.93 11.29
CA LYS A 87 9.29 -10.98 10.82
C LYS A 87 8.03 -10.44 10.17
N ARG A 88 7.91 -9.12 10.00
CA ARG A 88 6.69 -8.51 9.46
C ARG A 88 6.36 -8.96 8.05
N ALA A 89 7.37 -9.18 7.20
CA ALA A 89 7.14 -9.65 5.83
C ALA A 89 6.56 -11.07 5.84
N GLU A 90 7.15 -11.97 6.60
CA GLU A 90 6.68 -13.34 6.80
C GLU A 90 5.29 -13.38 7.45
N PHE A 91 5.03 -12.47 8.38
CA PHE A 91 3.73 -12.37 9.01
C PHE A 91 2.64 -11.87 8.05
N LEU A 92 2.94 -10.90 7.19
CA LEU A 92 2.03 -10.46 6.13
C LEU A 92 1.75 -11.57 5.12
N ILE A 93 2.77 -12.34 4.71
CA ILE A 93 2.61 -13.53 3.85
C ILE A 93 1.71 -14.57 4.53
N TYR A 94 1.94 -14.83 5.82
CA TYR A 94 1.11 -15.77 6.57
C TYR A 94 -0.33 -15.29 6.71
N MET A 95 -0.55 -14.01 7.02
CA MET A 95 -1.90 -13.42 7.08
C MET A 95 -2.62 -13.51 5.73
N ALA A 96 -1.92 -13.23 4.63
CA ALA A 96 -2.44 -13.39 3.27
C ALA A 96 -2.92 -14.83 3.03
N TRP A 97 -2.09 -15.80 3.37
CA TRP A 97 -2.43 -17.21 3.26
C TRP A 97 -3.65 -17.60 4.12
N VAL A 98 -3.69 -17.17 5.38
CA VAL A 98 -4.83 -17.48 6.27
C VAL A 98 -6.12 -16.86 5.75
N ILE A 99 -6.10 -15.60 5.32
CA ILE A 99 -7.30 -14.91 4.84
C ILE A 99 -7.82 -15.56 3.55
N ARG A 100 -6.92 -15.86 2.61
CA ARG A 100 -7.28 -16.53 1.35
C ARG A 100 -7.92 -17.89 1.57
N ASN A 101 -7.35 -18.72 2.45
CA ASN A 101 -7.80 -20.10 2.63
C ASN A 101 -8.88 -20.25 3.70
N GLY A 102 -8.92 -19.35 4.68
CA GLY A 102 -9.88 -19.37 5.80
C GLY A 102 -11.24 -18.76 5.47
N ALA A 103 -11.35 -18.04 4.35
CA ALA A 103 -12.61 -17.46 3.92
C ALA A 103 -13.64 -18.52 3.50
N GLU A 104 -13.21 -19.69 2.98
CA GLU A 104 -14.09 -20.77 2.48
C GLU A 104 -15.21 -20.28 1.52
N LEU A 105 -14.96 -19.16 0.82
CA LEU A 105 -15.90 -18.50 -0.07
C LEU A 105 -15.25 -18.29 -1.45
N ASP A 106 -16.05 -18.35 -2.51
CA ASP A 106 -15.62 -18.01 -3.87
C ASP A 106 -15.53 -16.50 -4.06
N LEU A 107 -14.49 -15.90 -3.45
CA LEU A 107 -14.20 -14.46 -3.47
C LEU A 107 -12.90 -14.19 -4.25
N SER A 108 -12.68 -14.91 -5.35
CA SER A 108 -11.41 -14.85 -6.11
C SER A 108 -11.00 -13.43 -6.50
N ASP A 109 -11.96 -12.57 -6.83
CA ASP A 109 -11.70 -11.19 -7.24
C ASP A 109 -11.31 -10.29 -6.06
N CYS A 110 -11.84 -10.56 -4.87
CA CYS A 110 -11.54 -9.79 -3.66
C CYS A 110 -10.11 -10.01 -3.16
N PHE A 111 -9.48 -11.15 -3.52
CA PHE A 111 -8.14 -11.49 -3.03
C PHE A 111 -7.00 -11.09 -3.97
N GLN A 112 -7.28 -10.47 -5.12
CA GLN A 112 -6.25 -10.13 -6.11
C GLN A 112 -5.13 -9.24 -5.53
N GLU A 113 -5.47 -8.24 -4.70
CA GLU A 113 -4.47 -7.39 -4.04
C GLU A 113 -3.61 -8.18 -3.04
N ILE A 114 -4.23 -9.07 -2.26
CA ILE A 114 -3.53 -9.95 -1.33
C ILE A 114 -2.57 -10.88 -2.07
N ASP A 115 -2.99 -11.45 -3.20
CA ASP A 115 -2.16 -12.36 -3.99
C ASP A 115 -0.94 -11.65 -4.60
N ILE A 116 -1.14 -10.44 -5.11
CA ILE A 116 -0.05 -9.64 -5.67
C ILE A 116 0.91 -9.23 -4.55
N LEU A 117 0.38 -8.82 -3.39
CA LEU A 117 1.19 -8.46 -2.23
C LEU A 117 1.99 -9.66 -1.72
N GLN A 118 1.35 -10.82 -1.56
CA GLN A 118 2.02 -12.04 -1.13
C GLN A 118 3.16 -12.39 -2.09
N TYR A 119 2.89 -12.41 -3.41
CA TYR A 119 3.93 -12.67 -4.40
C TYR A 119 5.09 -11.67 -4.31
N LYS A 120 4.77 -10.37 -4.17
CA LYS A 120 5.76 -9.29 -4.03
C LYS A 120 6.68 -9.57 -2.85
N LEU A 121 6.13 -9.91 -1.69
CA LEU A 121 6.87 -10.19 -0.47
C LEU A 121 7.72 -11.46 -0.56
N GLU A 122 7.20 -12.51 -1.21
CA GLU A 122 7.93 -13.78 -1.42
C GLU A 122 9.07 -13.66 -2.43
N ASN A 123 9.02 -12.69 -3.35
CA ASN A 123 9.94 -12.59 -4.47
C ASN A 123 10.69 -11.25 -4.52
N LYS A 124 11.04 -10.67 -3.37
CA LYS A 124 11.73 -9.37 -3.26
C LYS A 124 12.98 -9.23 -4.14
N GLU A 125 13.73 -10.31 -4.34
CA GLU A 125 14.98 -10.32 -5.12
C GLU A 125 14.78 -10.25 -6.64
N LYS A 126 13.57 -10.53 -7.13
CA LYS A 126 13.28 -10.43 -8.57
C LYS A 126 12.83 -8.99 -8.86
N LYS A 127 13.28 -8.45 -10.00
CA LYS A 127 12.75 -7.21 -10.59
C LYS A 127 11.28 -7.44 -11.01
N ASN A 128 10.40 -7.57 -10.03
CA ASN A 128 9.01 -7.89 -10.23
C ASN A 128 8.23 -6.60 -10.39
N SER A 129 7.65 -6.46 -11.57
CA SER A 129 6.71 -5.39 -11.82
C SER A 129 5.37 -5.72 -11.18
N VAL A 130 5.08 -5.09 -10.04
CA VAL A 130 3.73 -5.08 -9.46
C VAL A 130 2.71 -4.62 -10.53
N TRP A 131 3.09 -3.68 -11.38
CA TRP A 131 2.27 -3.21 -12.52
C TRP A 131 1.93 -4.30 -13.53
N GLU A 132 2.91 -5.14 -13.90
CA GLU A 132 2.65 -6.27 -14.79
C GLU A 132 1.65 -7.24 -14.17
N ARG A 133 1.74 -7.47 -12.86
CA ARG A 133 0.84 -8.37 -12.14
C ARG A 133 -0.58 -7.86 -12.09
N ILE A 134 -0.77 -6.60 -11.71
CA ILE A 134 -2.07 -5.93 -11.73
C ILE A 134 -2.67 -6.01 -13.15
N ARG A 135 -1.87 -5.74 -14.18
CA ARG A 135 -2.36 -5.81 -15.56
C ARG A 135 -2.79 -7.22 -15.95
N ARG A 136 -1.98 -8.23 -15.61
CA ARG A 136 -2.26 -9.64 -15.93
C ARG A 136 -3.45 -10.18 -15.14
N SER A 137 -3.63 -9.80 -13.87
CA SER A 137 -4.82 -10.19 -13.08
C SER A 137 -6.11 -9.60 -13.67
N CYS A 138 -6.03 -8.41 -14.26
CA CYS A 138 -7.15 -7.79 -14.98
C CYS A 138 -7.35 -8.34 -16.41
N GLY A 139 -6.48 -9.25 -16.89
CA GLY A 139 -6.54 -9.77 -18.28
C GLY A 139 -6.26 -8.73 -19.36
N LEU A 140 -5.54 -7.64 -19.04
CA LEU A 140 -5.37 -6.49 -19.95
C LEU A 140 -4.07 -6.57 -20.78
N THR A 141 -4.12 -6.05 -22.01
CA THR A 141 -2.91 -5.73 -22.79
C THR A 141 -2.23 -4.47 -22.25
N GLN A 142 -0.96 -4.25 -22.62
CA GLN A 142 -0.26 -3.00 -22.23
C GLN A 142 -0.94 -1.75 -22.81
N GLU A 143 -1.52 -1.85 -24.02
CA GLU A 143 -2.29 -0.76 -24.61
C GLU A 143 -3.53 -0.45 -23.78
N LYS A 144 -4.29 -1.49 -23.43
CA LYS A 144 -5.54 -1.30 -22.68
C LYS A 144 -5.28 -0.78 -21.27
N MET A 145 -4.21 -1.23 -20.61
CA MET A 145 -3.81 -0.70 -19.31
C MET A 145 -3.38 0.77 -19.40
N ALA A 146 -2.66 1.16 -20.46
CA ALA A 146 -2.28 2.56 -20.67
C ALA A 146 -3.52 3.46 -20.86
N GLU A 147 -4.54 2.99 -21.61
CA GLU A 147 -5.82 3.68 -21.75
C GLU A 147 -6.55 3.81 -20.41
N VAL A 148 -6.61 2.74 -19.62
CA VAL A 148 -7.25 2.73 -18.29
C VAL A 148 -6.59 3.74 -17.35
N LEU A 149 -5.27 3.85 -17.39
CA LEU A 149 -4.49 4.78 -16.58
C LEU A 149 -4.44 6.21 -17.14
N ASP A 150 -5.05 6.46 -18.30
CA ASP A 150 -5.03 7.74 -19.03
C ASP A 150 -3.61 8.24 -19.32
N ILE A 151 -2.76 7.34 -19.83
CA ILE A 151 -1.39 7.65 -20.22
C ILE A 151 -1.04 7.04 -21.58
N ASN A 152 0.00 7.56 -22.21
CA ASN A 152 0.47 6.93 -23.44
C ASN A 152 1.13 5.57 -23.17
N ILE A 153 1.03 4.66 -24.14
CA ILE A 153 1.59 3.30 -24.09
C ILE A 153 3.10 3.26 -23.79
N LYS A 154 3.90 4.20 -24.32
CA LYS A 154 5.34 4.27 -24.04
C LYS A 154 5.60 4.60 -22.57
N LYS A 155 4.84 5.54 -21.97
CA LYS A 155 4.91 5.86 -20.54
C LYS A 155 4.55 4.63 -19.71
N TYR A 156 3.47 3.92 -20.05
CA TYR A 156 3.08 2.70 -19.35
C TYR A 156 4.15 1.60 -19.44
N ARG A 157 4.73 1.36 -20.63
CA ARG A 157 5.81 0.36 -20.81
C ARG A 157 7.04 0.63 -19.95
N GLU A 158 7.43 1.89 -19.78
CA GLU A 158 8.54 2.24 -18.88
C GLU A 158 8.18 2.06 -17.40
N ILE A 159 6.92 2.32 -17.03
CA ILE A 159 6.41 2.05 -15.67
C ILE A 159 6.39 0.54 -15.39
N GLU A 160 5.87 -0.26 -16.32
CA GLU A 160 5.83 -1.71 -16.18
C GLU A 160 7.24 -2.31 -16.10
N LYS A 161 8.23 -1.75 -16.77
CA LYS A 161 9.64 -2.19 -16.67
C LYS A 161 10.37 -1.66 -15.44
N CYS A 162 9.70 -0.89 -14.58
CA CYS A 162 10.31 -0.19 -13.44
C CYS A 162 11.42 0.80 -13.84
N ASN A 163 11.41 1.31 -15.08
CA ASN A 163 12.32 2.35 -15.55
C ASN A 163 11.78 3.77 -15.25
N ARG A 164 10.49 3.86 -14.88
CA ARG A 164 9.82 5.11 -14.55
C ARG A 164 8.81 4.89 -13.43
N THR A 165 8.72 5.84 -12.51
CA THR A 165 7.75 5.81 -11.40
C THR A 165 6.39 6.39 -11.80
N ALA A 166 5.34 6.01 -11.06
CA ALA A 166 3.98 6.50 -11.28
C ALA A 166 3.68 7.70 -10.37
N ASP A 167 3.18 8.79 -10.98
CA ASP A 167 2.75 9.98 -10.25
C ASP A 167 1.35 9.80 -9.62
N ALA A 168 0.97 10.70 -8.72
CA ALA A 168 -0.30 10.62 -7.99
C ALA A 168 -1.55 10.58 -8.88
N MET A 169 -1.50 11.13 -10.11
CA MET A 169 -2.63 11.03 -11.04
C MET A 169 -2.78 9.59 -11.55
N ILE A 170 -1.68 8.91 -11.86
CA ILE A 170 -1.71 7.50 -12.28
C ILE A 170 -2.22 6.63 -11.14
N LEU A 171 -1.80 6.86 -9.90
CA LEU A 171 -2.29 6.13 -8.73
C LEU A 171 -3.79 6.36 -8.49
N LEU A 172 -4.26 7.60 -8.68
CA LEU A 172 -5.69 7.93 -8.61
C LEU A 172 -6.50 7.19 -9.69
N ASN A 173 -5.98 7.11 -10.92
CA ASN A 173 -6.62 6.39 -12.01
C ASN A 173 -6.61 4.88 -11.79
N LEU A 174 -5.51 4.32 -11.27
CA LEU A 174 -5.42 2.91 -10.85
C LEU A 174 -6.55 2.57 -9.88
N TYR A 175 -6.72 3.36 -8.83
CA TYR A 175 -7.78 3.13 -7.85
C TYR A 175 -9.18 3.35 -8.43
N ASN A 176 -9.42 4.48 -9.10
CA ASN A 176 -10.76 4.81 -9.61
C ASN A 176 -11.27 3.86 -10.70
N ARG A 177 -10.37 3.18 -11.43
CA ARG A 177 -10.73 2.34 -12.57
C ARG A 177 -10.60 0.85 -12.30
N LEU A 178 -9.67 0.45 -11.44
CA LEU A 178 -9.36 -0.95 -11.17
C LEU A 178 -9.46 -1.31 -9.69
N HIS A 179 -9.71 -0.35 -8.80
CA HIS A 179 -9.89 -0.56 -7.35
C HIS A 179 -8.66 -1.13 -6.62
N TYR A 180 -7.46 -0.96 -7.18
CA TYR A 180 -6.21 -1.31 -6.50
C TYR A 180 -5.70 -0.16 -5.63
N HIS A 181 -5.41 -0.45 -4.37
CA HIS A 181 -4.87 0.50 -3.40
C HIS A 181 -3.44 0.93 -3.79
N PRO A 182 -3.17 2.25 -3.83
CA PRO A 182 -1.83 2.79 -4.06
C PRO A 182 -0.73 2.16 -3.21
N THR A 183 -1.00 1.81 -1.95
CA THR A 183 0.01 1.23 -1.04
C THR A 183 0.69 -0.02 -1.60
N LEU A 184 0.03 -0.79 -2.49
CA LEU A 184 0.60 -1.99 -3.11
C LEU A 184 1.92 -1.71 -3.85
N LEU A 185 2.10 -0.47 -4.30
CA LEU A 185 3.23 -0.02 -5.10
C LEU A 185 4.41 0.53 -4.28
N PHE A 186 4.24 0.70 -2.97
CA PHE A 186 5.27 1.23 -2.06
C PHE A 186 5.85 0.14 -1.18
N GLU A 187 7.00 0.38 -0.54
CA GLU A 187 7.67 -0.57 0.37
C GLU A 187 7.49 -0.17 1.84
N GLN A 188 6.25 -0.14 2.34
CA GLN A 188 5.96 0.15 3.75
C GLN A 188 4.93 -0.84 4.32
N TYR A 189 5.36 -1.66 5.28
CA TYR A 189 4.58 -2.80 5.76
C TYR A 189 3.31 -2.40 6.50
N GLU A 190 3.37 -1.33 7.30
CA GLU A 190 2.22 -0.78 8.02
C GLU A 190 1.09 -0.38 7.07
N SER A 191 1.45 0.17 5.90
CA SER A 191 0.49 0.68 4.92
C SER A 191 -0.27 -0.46 4.23
N TYR A 192 0.35 -1.63 4.08
CA TYR A 192 -0.31 -2.82 3.53
C TYR A 192 -1.51 -3.30 4.36
N MET A 193 -1.61 -2.93 5.64
CA MET A 193 -2.77 -3.25 6.47
C MET A 193 -4.08 -2.73 5.89
N GLN A 194 -4.05 -1.65 5.09
CA GLN A 194 -5.21 -1.17 4.35
C GLN A 194 -5.86 -2.26 3.50
N ILE A 195 -5.06 -3.02 2.75
CA ILE A 195 -5.52 -4.09 1.86
C ILE A 195 -6.19 -5.21 2.69
N PHE A 196 -5.52 -5.62 3.76
CA PHE A 196 -6.02 -6.66 4.65
C PHE A 196 -7.32 -6.26 5.33
N ASN A 197 -7.39 -5.05 5.87
CA ASN A 197 -8.56 -4.54 6.58
C ASN A 197 -9.75 -4.35 5.65
N HIS A 198 -9.53 -3.90 4.41
CA HIS A 198 -10.58 -3.77 3.42
C HIS A 198 -11.29 -5.09 3.18
N ILE A 199 -10.52 -6.16 2.94
CA ILE A 199 -11.08 -7.51 2.74
C ILE A 199 -11.69 -8.06 4.03
N TRP A 200 -11.01 -7.87 5.16
CA TRP A 200 -11.46 -8.38 6.46
C TRP A 200 -12.86 -7.88 6.85
N LEU A 201 -13.18 -6.63 6.55
CA LEU A 201 -14.47 -6.02 6.88
C LEU A 201 -15.63 -6.57 6.03
N GLU A 202 -15.35 -7.17 4.89
CA GLU A 202 -16.36 -7.78 4.01
C GLU A 202 -16.60 -9.27 4.35
N LEU A 203 -15.77 -9.88 5.20
CA LEU A 203 -15.88 -11.31 5.54
C LEU A 203 -16.88 -11.57 6.67
N PRO A 204 -17.58 -12.72 6.67
CA PRO A 204 -18.47 -13.10 7.76
C PRO A 204 -17.72 -13.23 9.10
N GLN A 205 -18.35 -12.71 10.17
CA GLN A 205 -17.73 -12.66 11.50
C GLN A 205 -17.27 -14.02 12.04
N ASP A 206 -18.00 -15.11 11.75
CA ASP A 206 -17.62 -16.45 12.16
C ASP A 206 -16.34 -16.94 11.48
N CYS A 207 -16.14 -16.59 10.20
CA CYS A 207 -14.89 -16.86 9.49
C CYS A 207 -13.74 -16.05 10.11
N CYS A 208 -13.95 -14.75 10.36
CA CYS A 208 -12.99 -13.88 11.03
C CYS A 208 -12.53 -14.45 12.38
N ASN A 209 -13.48 -14.90 13.22
CA ASN A 209 -13.18 -15.47 14.53
C ASN A 209 -12.26 -16.70 14.47
N ARG A 210 -12.44 -17.58 13.48
CA ARG A 210 -11.56 -18.74 13.26
C ARG A 210 -10.17 -18.29 12.79
N MET A 211 -10.13 -17.40 11.80
CA MET A 211 -8.87 -16.89 11.24
C MET A 211 -8.03 -16.15 12.28
N VAL A 212 -8.63 -15.36 13.18
CA VAL A 212 -7.90 -14.70 14.29
C VAL A 212 -7.13 -15.71 15.13
N ARG A 213 -7.71 -16.89 15.42
CA ARG A 213 -7.02 -17.92 16.22
C ARG A 213 -5.79 -18.44 15.47
N MET A 214 -5.93 -18.71 14.18
CA MET A 214 -4.82 -19.17 13.33
C MET A 214 -3.71 -18.10 13.24
N ILE A 215 -4.10 -16.85 12.97
CA ILE A 215 -3.15 -15.72 12.88
C ILE A 215 -2.38 -15.55 14.19
N LYS A 216 -3.06 -15.61 15.35
CA LYS A 216 -2.41 -15.55 16.67
C LYS A 216 -1.42 -16.68 16.89
N THR A 217 -1.77 -17.90 16.49
CA THR A 217 -0.87 -19.06 16.60
C THR A 217 0.39 -18.85 15.75
N GLY A 218 0.25 -18.45 14.48
CA GLY A 218 1.41 -18.19 13.61
C GLY A 218 2.28 -17.02 14.08
N LEU A 219 1.66 -15.95 14.59
CA LEU A 219 2.36 -14.84 15.24
C LEU A 219 3.22 -15.32 16.42
N GLY A 220 2.67 -16.19 17.26
CA GLY A 220 3.40 -16.80 18.38
C GLY A 220 4.66 -17.54 17.91
N TYR A 221 4.53 -18.37 16.87
CA TYR A 221 5.68 -19.08 16.29
C TYR A 221 6.76 -18.13 15.74
N LEU A 222 6.37 -17.13 14.94
CA LEU A 222 7.30 -16.17 14.35
C LEU A 222 8.08 -15.41 15.44
N ASN A 223 7.38 -14.94 16.47
CA ASN A 223 8.02 -14.22 17.58
C ASN A 223 8.89 -15.12 18.47
N CYS A 224 8.61 -16.42 18.56
CA CYS A 224 9.42 -17.38 19.33
C CYS A 224 10.74 -17.73 18.63
N THR A 225 10.72 -17.92 17.30
CA THR A 225 11.94 -18.32 16.56
C THR A 225 13.11 -17.35 16.71
N ASP A 226 12.86 -16.07 16.96
CA ASP A 226 13.94 -15.10 17.20
C ASP A 226 14.46 -15.09 18.65
N LYS A 227 13.64 -15.44 19.65
CA LYS A 227 14.13 -15.55 21.04
C LYS A 227 15.16 -16.66 21.20
N ASP A 228 15.02 -17.73 20.44
CA ASP A 228 15.97 -18.85 20.46
C ASP A 228 17.24 -18.52 19.65
N ASN A 229 17.11 -17.80 18.52
CA ASN A 229 18.26 -17.30 17.74
C ASN A 229 19.10 -16.24 18.48
N VAL A 230 18.49 -15.41 19.32
CA VAL A 230 19.22 -14.42 20.16
C VAL A 230 19.97 -15.13 21.29
N LYS A 231 19.40 -16.17 21.90
CA LYS A 231 20.09 -16.97 22.93
C LYS A 231 21.30 -17.72 22.38
N GLU A 232 21.26 -18.19 21.13
CA GLU A 232 22.43 -18.81 20.49
C GLU A 232 23.53 -17.79 20.14
N LYS A 233 23.18 -16.53 19.85
CA LYS A 233 24.15 -15.47 19.49
C LYS A 233 24.78 -14.76 20.69
N THR A 234 24.14 -14.76 21.86
CA THR A 234 24.69 -14.20 23.10
C THR A 234 25.19 -15.28 24.06
N GLY A 235 25.56 -16.45 23.52
CA GLY A 235 26.17 -17.52 24.29
C GLY A 235 27.39 -17.03 25.07
N TYR A 236 27.38 -17.40 26.36
CA TYR A 236 28.55 -17.61 27.19
C TYR A 236 29.80 -18.07 26.42
#